data_AF-A0A9E4ZPW7-F1
#
_entry.id   AF-A0A9E4ZPW7-F1
#
_cell.length_a   1.000
_cell.length_b   1.000
_cell.length_c   1.000
_cell.angle_alpha   90.00
_cell.angle_beta   90.00
_cell.angle_gamma   90.00
#
_symmetry.space_group_name_H-M   'P 1'
#
loop_
_entity.id
_entity.type
_entity.pdbx_description
1 polymer ?
#
loop_
_entity_poly.entity_id
_entity_poly.type
_entity_poly.pdbx_seq_one_letter_code
_entity_poly.pdbx_strand_id
1 'polypeptide(L)'
;MVSRYGMNFFYKSLEFRKLRNVNTLKRALKDLKARITGVRRVQSFSRAKVEMDEVNDGITKLNQLSNGTWSTLWDYVKKNSLPYKRLYDLGIGCKPRTSLVKPWGHFRGGIRRGLNFRR
;
A
#
# COMPACT_ATOMS: atom_id res chain seq x y z
N MET A 1 -12.91 17.73 -4.09
CA MET A 1 -11.73 17.22 -4.84
C MET A 1 -12.11 16.88 -6.27
N VAL A 2 -13.03 15.93 -6.49
CA VAL A 2 -13.53 15.59 -7.84
C VAL A 2 -14.22 16.78 -8.51
N SER A 3 -15.09 17.50 -7.78
CA SER A 3 -15.76 18.72 -8.27
C SER A 3 -14.81 19.82 -8.77
N ARG A 4 -13.58 19.89 -8.21
CA ARG A 4 -12.60 20.96 -8.51
C ARG A 4 -11.56 20.55 -9.55
N TYR A 5 -11.21 19.27 -9.66
CA TYR A 5 -10.09 18.80 -10.50
C TYR A 5 -10.47 17.76 -11.56
N GLY A 6 -11.72 17.29 -11.55
CA GLY A 6 -12.25 16.21 -12.40
C GLY A 6 -11.96 14.81 -11.84
N MET A 7 -12.61 13.77 -12.38
CA MET A 7 -12.51 12.38 -11.90
C MET A 7 -11.07 11.81 -11.98
N ASN A 8 -10.33 12.17 -13.03
CA ASN A 8 -9.01 11.59 -13.36
C ASN A 8 -7.82 12.49 -12.98
N PHE A 9 -8.02 13.39 -12.01
CA PHE A 9 -7.00 14.37 -11.59
C PHE A 9 -5.67 13.75 -11.12
N PHE A 10 -5.67 12.50 -10.64
CA PHE A 10 -4.48 11.77 -10.20
C PHE A 10 -3.52 11.35 -11.34
N TYR A 11 -3.93 11.52 -12.61
CA TYR A 11 -3.02 11.45 -13.74
C TYR A 11 -2.25 12.76 -13.94
N LYS A 12 -2.78 13.91 -13.50
CA LYS A 12 -2.21 15.23 -13.82
C LYS A 12 -0.88 15.52 -13.11
N SER A 13 -0.69 15.05 -11.86
CA SER A 13 0.57 15.28 -11.13
C SER A 13 0.78 14.30 -9.97
N LEU A 14 2.01 14.25 -9.44
CA LEU A 14 2.33 13.52 -8.21
C LEU A 14 1.61 14.12 -6.98
N GLU A 15 1.47 15.44 -6.93
CA GLU A 15 0.77 16.14 -5.84
C GLU A 15 -0.70 15.74 -5.77
N PHE A 16 -1.38 15.61 -6.92
CA PHE A 16 -2.75 15.10 -6.95
C PHE A 16 -2.86 13.63 -6.50
N ARG A 17 -1.83 12.81 -6.71
CA ARG A 17 -1.78 11.44 -6.16
C ARG A 17 -1.57 11.45 -4.66
N LYS A 18 -0.75 12.36 -4.12
CA LYS A 18 -0.58 12.53 -2.67
C LYS A 18 -1.89 12.99 -2.04
N LEU A 19 -2.51 14.02 -2.61
CA LEU A 19 -3.81 14.56 -2.18
C LEU A 19 -4.86 13.46 -2.04
N ARG A 20 -4.99 12.57 -3.03
CA ARG A 20 -5.98 11.47 -2.99
C ARG A 20 -5.71 10.44 -1.90
N ASN A 21 -4.44 10.09 -1.64
CA ASN A 21 -4.13 8.98 -0.74
C ASN A 21 -3.81 9.46 0.68
N VAL A 22 -2.89 10.43 0.81
CA VAL A 22 -2.38 10.91 2.10
C VAL A 22 -3.44 11.72 2.84
N ASN A 23 -4.03 12.74 2.21
CA ASN A 23 -5.02 13.57 2.91
C ASN A 23 -6.28 12.78 3.25
N THR A 24 -6.70 11.85 2.40
CA THR A 24 -7.84 10.98 2.68
C THR A 24 -7.54 10.06 3.87
N LEU A 25 -6.34 9.50 3.93
CA LEU A 25 -5.90 8.69 5.07
C LEU A 25 -5.86 9.52 6.36
N LYS A 26 -5.25 10.70 6.35
CA LYS A 26 -5.23 11.62 7.51
C LYS A 26 -6.63 11.93 8.02
N ARG A 27 -7.56 12.26 7.11
CA ARG A 27 -8.95 12.52 7.47
C ARG A 27 -9.64 11.32 8.11
N ALA A 28 -9.37 10.10 7.63
CA ALA A 28 -9.95 8.89 8.18
C ALA A 28 -9.34 8.50 9.55
N LEU A 29 -8.13 8.98 9.85
CA LEU A 29 -7.40 8.64 11.07
C LEU A 29 -7.59 9.67 12.20
N LYS A 30 -8.19 10.83 11.93
CA LYS A 30 -8.24 12.00 12.82
C LYS A 30 -8.64 11.67 14.27
N ASP A 31 -9.64 10.81 14.46
CA ASP A 31 -10.21 10.50 15.78
C ASP A 31 -9.76 9.12 16.30
N LEU A 32 -8.80 8.47 15.62
CA LEU A 32 -8.32 7.14 15.96
C LEU A 32 -7.02 7.21 16.76
N LYS A 33 -6.89 6.38 17.79
CA LYS A 33 -5.67 6.28 18.60
C LYS A 33 -4.63 5.35 18.00
N ALA A 34 -5.07 4.37 17.22
CA ALA A 34 -4.19 3.37 16.62
C ALA A 34 -4.74 2.84 15.28
N ARG A 35 -3.84 2.33 14.43
CA ARG A 35 -4.17 1.63 13.18
C ARG A 35 -3.39 0.33 13.03
N ILE A 36 -4.07 -0.71 12.56
CA ILE A 36 -3.44 -1.99 12.22
C ILE A 36 -3.00 -1.95 10.75
N THR A 37 -1.80 -2.44 10.46
CA THR A 37 -1.31 -2.56 9.08
C THR A 37 -0.65 -3.90 8.81
N GLY A 38 -0.70 -4.33 7.55
CA GLY A 38 -0.04 -5.54 7.05
C GLY A 38 1.42 -5.32 6.62
N VAL A 39 2.09 -4.26 7.07
CA VAL A 39 3.49 -4.00 6.72
C VAL A 39 4.38 -5.05 7.38
N ARG A 40 5.31 -5.62 6.61
CA ARG A 40 6.24 -6.66 7.07
C ARG A 40 7.67 -6.20 6.92
N ARG A 41 8.58 -6.72 7.77
CA ARG A 41 10.00 -6.35 7.78
C ARG A 41 10.69 -6.57 6.43
N VAL A 42 10.28 -7.61 5.70
CA VAL A 42 10.80 -7.92 4.36
C VAL A 42 10.42 -6.86 3.31
N GLN A 43 9.42 -6.00 3.57
CA GLN A 43 8.88 -5.04 2.59
C GLN A 43 9.34 -3.60 2.77
N SER A 44 9.90 -3.23 3.92
CA SER A 44 10.27 -1.86 4.27
C SER A 44 11.31 -1.87 5.39
N PHE A 45 12.17 -0.85 5.42
CA PHE A 45 13.25 -0.72 6.39
C PHE A 45 12.79 -0.29 7.80
N SER A 46 11.53 0.13 8.01
CA SER A 46 11.00 0.43 9.36
C SER A 46 10.44 -0.85 10.03
N ARG A 47 10.87 -1.09 11.28
CA ARG A 47 11.25 -2.43 11.80
C ARG A 47 10.51 -2.91 13.06
N ALA A 48 9.60 -2.12 13.63
CA ALA A 48 8.96 -2.48 14.89
C ALA A 48 7.56 -3.09 14.70
N LYS A 49 7.19 -4.02 15.60
CA LYS A 49 5.84 -4.58 15.71
C LYS A 49 4.82 -3.51 16.08
N VAL A 50 5.26 -2.49 16.82
CA VAL A 50 4.51 -1.30 17.20
C VAL A 50 5.42 -0.09 16.93
N GLU A 51 4.93 0.89 16.18
CA GLU A 51 5.66 2.13 15.89
C GLU A 51 4.71 3.33 15.97
N MET A 52 5.22 4.53 16.27
CA MET A 52 4.43 5.76 16.22
C MET A 52 4.44 6.33 14.81
N ASP A 53 3.28 6.78 14.33
CA ASP A 53 3.12 7.36 13.00
C ASP A 53 3.20 8.89 13.05
N GLU A 54 4.41 9.42 13.07
CA GLU A 54 4.68 10.87 13.14
C GLU A 54 4.02 11.66 12.00
N VAL A 55 3.79 11.03 10.85
CA VAL A 55 3.20 11.69 9.68
C VAL A 55 1.69 11.87 9.83
N ASN A 56 1.03 11.02 10.62
CA ASN A 56 -0.42 11.01 10.82
C ASN A 56 -0.75 11.29 12.28
N ASP A 57 -0.30 12.43 12.78
CA ASP A 57 -0.64 12.98 14.11
C ASP A 57 -0.24 12.07 15.29
N GLY A 58 0.81 11.25 15.10
CA GLY A 58 1.38 10.43 16.17
C GLY A 58 0.54 9.23 16.56
N ILE A 59 -0.40 8.77 15.72
CA ILE A 59 -1.19 7.57 16.04
C ILE A 59 -0.30 6.32 16.15
N THR A 60 -0.70 5.37 16.99
CA THR A 60 0.05 4.10 17.13
C THR A 60 -0.20 3.19 15.93
N LYS A 61 0.85 2.71 15.29
CA LYS A 61 0.79 1.78 14.17
C LYS A 61 1.18 0.37 14.62
N LEU A 62 0.25 -0.56 14.45
CA LEU A 62 0.40 -1.97 14.84
C LEU A 62 0.66 -2.83 13.60
N ASN A 63 1.84 -3.44 13.53
CA ASN A 63 2.30 -4.30 12.44
C ASN A 63 2.26 -5.77 12.88
N GLN A 64 1.05 -6.36 12.95
CA GLN A 64 0.86 -7.72 13.46
C GLN A 64 1.62 -8.78 12.64
N LEU A 65 1.75 -8.56 11.33
CA LEU A 65 2.45 -9.46 10.41
C LEU A 65 3.93 -9.11 10.24
N SER A 66 4.51 -8.28 11.12
CA SER A 66 5.88 -7.76 11.00
C SER A 66 6.93 -8.84 10.74
N ASN A 67 6.82 -10.00 11.41
CA ASN A 67 7.75 -11.13 11.29
C ASN A 67 7.37 -12.15 10.21
N GLY A 68 6.19 -12.03 9.60
CA GLY A 68 5.69 -13.01 8.62
C GLY A 68 6.48 -12.98 7.31
N THR A 69 7.02 -14.12 6.90
CA THR A 69 7.64 -14.29 5.57
C THR A 69 6.56 -14.42 4.49
N TRP A 70 6.98 -14.43 3.22
CA TRP A 70 6.06 -14.64 2.10
C TRP A 70 5.43 -16.04 2.13
N SER A 71 6.25 -17.08 2.34
CA SER A 71 5.80 -18.46 2.41
C SER A 71 4.79 -18.67 3.54
N THR A 72 5.11 -18.25 4.76
CA THR A 72 4.23 -18.44 5.92
C THR A 72 2.83 -17.84 5.73
N LEU A 73 2.73 -16.68 5.05
CA LEU A 73 1.42 -16.09 4.76
C LEU A 73 0.65 -16.86 3.70
N TRP A 74 1.31 -17.32 2.64
CA TRP A 74 0.66 -18.11 1.61
C TRP A 74 0.24 -19.48 2.10
N ASP A 75 1.05 -20.10 2.94
CA ASP A 75 0.70 -21.35 3.62
C ASP A 75 -0.53 -21.15 4.50
N TYR A 76 -0.59 -20.03 5.24
CA TYR A 76 -1.78 -19.68 6.03
C TYR A 76 -3.02 -19.44 5.16
N VAL A 77 -2.90 -18.70 4.05
CA VAL A 77 -4.01 -18.45 3.11
C VAL A 77 -4.54 -19.77 2.54
N LYS A 78 -3.65 -20.66 2.10
CA LYS A 78 -4.02 -21.98 1.55
C LYS A 78 -4.64 -22.88 2.61
N LYS A 79 -4.00 -23.01 3.78
CA LYS A 79 -4.48 -23.86 4.88
C LYS A 79 -5.88 -23.47 5.35
N ASN A 80 -6.18 -22.16 5.37
CA ASN A 80 -7.48 -21.64 5.79
C ASN A 80 -8.44 -21.38 4.62
N SER A 81 -8.09 -21.80 3.39
CA SER A 81 -8.90 -21.59 2.18
C SER A 81 -9.39 -20.15 2.00
N LEU A 82 -8.54 -19.17 2.33
CA LEU A 82 -8.91 -17.76 2.26
C LEU A 82 -8.94 -17.27 0.81
N PRO A 83 -10.00 -16.54 0.40
CA PRO A 83 -10.06 -15.99 -0.94
C PRO A 83 -8.99 -14.91 -1.12
N TYR A 84 -8.27 -14.97 -2.24
CA TYR A 84 -7.35 -13.91 -2.67
C TYR A 84 -7.67 -13.46 -4.10
N LYS A 85 -7.29 -12.22 -4.42
CA LYS A 85 -7.56 -11.67 -5.75
C LYS A 85 -6.54 -12.20 -6.76
N ARG A 86 -7.00 -12.64 -7.93
CA ARG A 86 -6.13 -13.05 -9.07
C ARG A 86 -5.10 -11.99 -9.47
N LEU A 87 -5.41 -10.71 -9.28
CA LEU A 87 -4.46 -9.60 -9.51
C LEU A 87 -3.23 -9.64 -8.59
N TYR A 88 -3.24 -10.45 -7.53
CA TYR A 88 -2.09 -10.58 -6.64
C TYR A 88 -0.85 -11.12 -7.36
N ASP A 89 -1.05 -12.01 -8.34
CA ASP A 89 0.02 -12.61 -9.15
C ASP A 89 0.59 -11.62 -10.17
N LEU A 90 -0.19 -10.60 -10.55
CA LEU A 90 0.16 -9.60 -11.55
C LEU A 90 0.67 -8.29 -10.92
N GLY A 91 0.20 -7.97 -9.71
CA GLY A 91 0.50 -6.73 -8.99
C GLY A 91 -0.76 -5.95 -8.63
N ILE A 92 -0.86 -5.56 -7.36
CA ILE A 92 -2.02 -4.83 -6.83
C ILE A 92 -1.64 -3.38 -6.51
N GLY A 93 -2.47 -2.44 -6.94
CA GLY A 93 -2.41 -1.03 -6.57
C GLY A 93 -3.16 -0.15 -7.56
N CYS A 94 -2.83 1.14 -7.62
CA CYS A 94 -3.51 2.03 -8.56
C CYS A 94 -2.91 1.89 -9.97
N LYS A 95 -3.78 1.83 -10.99
CA LYS A 95 -3.41 1.75 -12.41
C LYS A 95 -2.21 2.62 -12.83
N PRO A 96 -2.09 3.90 -12.42
CA PRO A 96 -0.93 4.73 -12.82
C PRO A 96 0.40 4.41 -12.10
N ARG A 97 0.41 3.57 -11.04
CA ARG A 97 1.62 3.28 -10.25
C ARG A 97 1.95 1.80 -10.10
N THR A 98 1.09 0.92 -10.58
CA THR A 98 1.29 -0.53 -10.50
C THR A 98 1.54 -1.07 -11.89
N SER A 99 2.70 -1.69 -12.08
CA SER A 99 3.05 -2.48 -13.25
C SER A 99 3.34 -3.93 -12.86
N LEU A 100 3.44 -4.80 -13.86
CA LEU A 100 3.78 -6.20 -13.66
C LEU A 100 5.15 -6.33 -12.97
N VAL A 101 5.19 -7.21 -11.98
CA VAL A 101 6.44 -7.62 -11.32
C VAL A 101 7.13 -8.64 -12.23
N LYS A 102 8.44 -8.47 -12.49
CA LYS A 102 9.22 -9.47 -13.23
C LYS A 102 9.30 -10.76 -12.39
N PRO A 103 9.32 -11.97 -12.98
CA PRO A 103 9.36 -13.24 -12.24
C PRO A 103 10.49 -13.32 -11.20
N TRP A 104 11.62 -12.66 -11.48
CA TRP A 104 12.84 -12.65 -10.64
C TRP A 104 13.04 -11.33 -9.88
N GLY A 105 12.06 -10.41 -9.94
CA GLY A 105 12.13 -9.10 -9.32
C GLY A 105 11.61 -9.12 -7.88
N HIS A 106 12.01 -8.11 -7.09
CA HIS A 106 11.41 -7.87 -5.78
C HIS A 106 9.88 -7.80 -5.89
N PHE A 107 9.12 -8.43 -4.98
CA PHE A 107 7.65 -8.53 -5.05
C PHE A 107 6.91 -7.16 -5.05
N ARG A 108 7.58 -6.06 -4.69
CA ARG A 108 7.07 -4.67 -4.84
C ARG A 108 7.68 -3.89 -6.02
N GLY A 109 8.49 -4.51 -6.86
CA GLY A 109 9.20 -3.87 -7.98
C GLY A 109 8.31 -3.33 -9.10
N GLY A 110 7.01 -3.65 -9.06
CA GLY A 110 5.96 -3.03 -9.89
C GLY A 110 5.44 -1.70 -9.35
N ILE A 111 5.68 -1.38 -8.07
CA ILE A 111 5.18 -0.19 -7.37
C ILE A 111 6.23 0.91 -7.42
N ARG A 112 6.32 1.62 -8.55
CA ARG A 112 7.06 2.90 -8.78
C ARG A 112 7.28 3.20 -10.27
N ARG A 113 7.06 2.25 -11.17
CA ARG A 113 7.32 2.40 -12.62
C ARG A 113 6.16 3.07 -13.38
N GLY A 114 5.64 4.16 -12.84
CA GLY A 114 4.63 5.00 -13.47
C GLY A 114 5.23 6.27 -14.07
N LEU A 115 6.26 6.13 -14.90
CA LEU A 115 6.87 7.24 -15.67
C LEU A 115 6.41 7.27 -17.14
N ASN A 116 5.67 6.28 -17.62
CA ASN A 116 5.17 6.28 -19.00
C ASN A 116 3.73 6.81 -19.07
N PHE A 117 3.64 8.12 -19.26
CA PHE A 117 2.45 8.83 -19.70
C PHE A 117 2.20 8.64 -21.20
N ARG A 118 2.07 7.39 -21.66
CA ARG A 118 1.54 7.13 -22.99
C ARG A 118 0.25 6.33 -22.88
N ARG A 119 -0.85 7.04 -23.14
CA ARG A 119 -2.00 6.45 -23.81
C ARG A 119 -1.61 6.17 -25.25
#